data_AF-A0A3B5MF51-F1
#
_entry.id   AF-A0A3B5MF51-F1
#
_cell.length_a   1.000
_cell.length_b   1.000
_cell.length_c   1.000
_cell.angle_alpha   90.00
_cell.angle_beta   90.00
_cell.angle_gamma   90.00
#
_symmetry.space_group_name_H-M   'P 1'
#
loop_
_entity.id
_entity.type
_entity.pdbx_description
1 polymer ?
#
loop_
_entity_poly.entity_id
_entity_poly.type
_entity_poly.pdbx_seq_one_letter_code
_entity_poly.pdbx_strand_id
1 'polypeptide(L)'
;AQIHCIIHSRTAEDLQVALLRGLHGNQKICTSTLNTSEHEKEMQQEKDGDVRLLIKDGAVVVTLSGLKATHTDIYRCAIQVFYPPPYQQLTGNGTLLHVLGRSPQSQLHLLTERLPFISVTVVVLVIAVICVLIIIITFQVGA
;
A
#
# COMPACT_ATOMS: atom_id res chain seq x y z
N ALA A 1 3.19 5.04 1.07
CA ALA A 1 3.73 5.32 2.42
C ALA A 1 5.11 5.95 2.27
N GLN A 2 5.52 6.81 3.20
CA GLN A 2 6.86 7.41 3.18
C GLN A 2 7.58 7.06 4.48
N ILE A 3 8.82 6.60 4.37
CA ILE A 3 9.71 6.26 5.47
C ILE A 3 10.89 7.23 5.41
N HIS A 4 11.07 8.02 6.47
CA HIS A 4 12.15 9.00 6.56
C HIS A 4 13.28 8.43 7.41
N CYS A 5 14.48 8.42 6.85
CA CYS A 5 15.69 7.90 7.47
C CYS A 5 16.71 9.03 7.56
N ILE A 6 16.96 9.49 8.78
CA ILE A 6 17.81 10.65 9.05
C ILE A 6 19.24 10.17 9.32
N ILE A 7 20.19 10.65 8.53
CA ILE A 7 21.61 10.36 8.73
C ILE A 7 22.23 11.54 9.50
N HIS A 8 22.78 11.27 10.67
CA HIS A 8 23.47 12.29 11.47
C HIS A 8 24.94 12.51 11.04
N SER A 9 25.29 12.16 9.81
CA SER A 9 26.66 12.27 9.27
C SER A 9 26.73 13.38 8.23
N ARG A 10 27.32 14.51 8.62
CA ARG A 10 27.48 15.71 7.78
C ARG A 10 28.56 15.57 6.69
N THR A 11 29.35 14.50 6.74
CA THR A 11 30.55 14.34 5.90
C THR A 11 30.51 13.12 4.99
N ALA A 12 29.41 12.37 4.94
CA ALA A 12 29.34 11.18 4.07
C ALA A 12 29.32 11.60 2.60
N GLU A 13 30.30 11.12 1.82
CA GLU A 13 30.39 11.41 0.38
C GLU A 13 29.97 10.20 -0.46
N ASP A 14 30.40 8.99 -0.08
CA ASP A 14 29.97 7.75 -0.72
C ASP A 14 29.27 6.87 0.29
N LEU A 15 28.00 6.58 0.02
CA LEU A 15 27.17 5.77 0.89
C LEU A 15 26.23 4.84 0.11
N GLN A 16 25.92 3.69 0.69
CA GLN A 16 24.86 2.80 0.22
C GLN A 16 23.72 2.83 1.23
N VAL A 17 22.51 3.05 0.74
CA VAL A 17 21.28 2.91 1.51
C VAL A 17 20.59 1.62 1.10
N ALA A 18 20.10 0.89 2.09
CA ALA A 18 19.24 -0.26 1.89
C ALA A 18 18.00 -0.15 2.79
N LEU A 19 16.84 -0.51 2.24
CA LEU A 19 15.64 -0.74 3.05
C LEU A 19 15.54 -2.23 3.31
N LEU A 20 15.51 -2.58 4.59
CA LEU A 20 15.35 -3.94 5.08
C LEU A 20 13.93 -4.13 5.59
N ARG A 21 13.40 -5.33 5.40
CA ARG A 21 12.11 -5.79 5.91
C ARG A 21 12.33 -6.99 6.84
N GLY A 22 11.47 -7.09 7.85
CA GLY A 22 11.41 -8.20 8.78
C GLY A 22 12.05 -7.87 10.14
N LEU A 23 11.67 -8.64 11.17
CA LEU A 23 12.11 -8.43 12.56
C LEU A 23 13.65 -8.41 12.72
N HIS A 24 14.37 -9.19 11.91
CA HIS A 24 15.83 -9.24 11.89
C HIS A 24 16.47 -8.53 10.69
N GLY A 25 15.67 -7.87 9.84
CA GLY A 25 16.16 -7.20 8.63
C GLY A 25 16.79 -8.16 7.61
N ASN A 26 16.32 -9.40 7.56
CA ASN A 26 16.86 -10.45 6.68
C ASN A 26 16.44 -10.30 5.22
N GLN A 27 15.40 -9.51 4.93
CA GLN A 27 14.93 -9.27 3.57
C GLN A 27 15.33 -7.87 3.09
N LYS A 28 16.22 -7.78 2.10
CA LYS A 28 16.60 -6.50 1.46
C LYS A 28 15.55 -6.18 0.39
N ILE A 29 14.86 -5.05 0.52
CA ILE A 29 13.76 -4.64 -0.39
C ILE A 29 14.28 -3.75 -1.51
N CYS A 30 15.14 -2.79 -1.16
CA CYS A 30 15.77 -1.91 -2.13
C CYS A 30 17.18 -1.58 -1.66
N THR A 31 18.06 -1.33 -2.61
CA THR A 31 19.43 -0.85 -2.37
C THR A 31 19.69 0.28 -3.34
N SER A 32 20.35 1.34 -2.88
CA SER A 32 20.85 2.40 -3.74
C SER A 32 22.22 2.84 -3.27
N THR A 33 23.16 2.95 -4.21
CA THR A 33 24.49 3.52 -3.98
C THR A 33 24.48 4.96 -4.43
N LEU A 34 24.91 5.85 -3.55
CA LEU A 34 24.73 7.28 -3.67
C LEU A 34 26.09 7.92 -3.42
N ASN A 35 26.45 8.78 -4.35
CA ASN A 35 27.56 9.68 -4.18
C ASN A 35 26.93 11.05 -3.94
N THR A 36 27.40 11.80 -2.95
CA THR A 36 26.84 13.10 -2.52
C THR A 36 26.78 14.14 -3.65
N SER A 37 27.44 13.88 -4.78
CA SER A 37 27.33 14.63 -6.04
C SER A 37 25.97 14.45 -6.76
N GLU A 38 25.27 13.33 -6.55
CA GLU A 38 24.03 12.94 -7.23
C GLU A 38 22.86 12.99 -6.25
N HIS A 39 22.22 14.16 -6.12
CA HIS A 39 21.12 14.38 -5.15
C HIS A 39 19.82 13.62 -5.47
N GLU A 40 19.64 13.11 -6.69
CA GLU A 40 18.43 12.37 -7.08
C GLU A 40 18.82 11.11 -7.85
N LYS A 41 18.59 9.94 -7.25
CA LYS A 41 18.77 8.66 -7.92
C LYS A 41 17.55 7.77 -7.70
N GLU A 42 16.75 7.64 -8.75
CA GLU A 42 15.64 6.69 -8.83
C GLU A 42 16.25 5.29 -9.03
N MET A 43 16.13 4.39 -8.05
CA MET A 43 16.62 3.01 -8.19
C MET A 43 15.53 1.97 -8.02
N GLN A 44 15.68 0.94 -8.86
CA GLN A 44 14.70 0.00 -9.37
C GLN A 44 14.17 -1.01 -8.36
N GLN A 45 12.84 -1.10 -8.38
CA GLN A 45 11.94 -2.25 -8.21
C GLN A 45 12.56 -3.62 -7.88
N GLU A 46 12.26 -4.13 -6.68
CA GLU A 46 12.22 -5.58 -6.42
C GLU A 46 10.77 -6.06 -6.31
N LYS A 47 10.39 -6.91 -7.26
CA LYS A 47 9.31 -7.93 -7.35
C LYS A 47 7.88 -7.71 -6.80
N ASP A 48 7.60 -6.77 -5.90
CA ASP A 48 6.24 -6.57 -5.34
C ASP A 48 5.96 -5.14 -4.80
N GLY A 49 6.32 -4.11 -5.58
CA GLY A 49 6.00 -2.71 -5.26
C GLY A 49 6.87 -1.72 -6.02
N ASP A 50 6.43 -0.48 -6.13
CA ASP A 50 7.26 0.62 -6.64
C ASP A 50 7.94 1.31 -5.45
N VAL A 51 9.28 1.36 -5.45
CA VAL A 51 10.07 1.95 -4.36
C VAL A 51 10.92 3.06 -4.95
N ARG A 52 10.80 4.26 -4.38
CA ARG A 52 11.54 5.45 -4.80
C ARG A 52 12.36 5.96 -3.61
N LEU A 53 13.63 6.27 -3.84
CA LEU A 53 14.50 6.87 -2.83
C LEU A 53 14.85 8.29 -3.26
N LEU A 54 14.75 9.23 -2.33
CA LEU A 54 15.13 10.62 -2.51
C LEU A 54 16.05 11.01 -1.36
N ILE A 55 17.11 11.76 -1.63
CA ILE A 55 18.02 12.25 -0.60
C ILE A 55 18.00 13.75 -0.62
N LYS A 56 17.82 14.33 0.57
CA LYS A 56 17.78 15.76 0.74
C LYS A 56 18.45 16.13 2.05
N ASP A 57 19.52 16.91 1.97
CA ASP A 57 20.20 17.52 3.13
C ASP A 57 20.57 16.52 4.26
N GLY A 58 21.05 15.33 3.90
CA GLY A 58 21.41 14.27 4.87
C GLY A 58 20.22 13.44 5.40
N ALA A 59 19.00 13.74 4.94
CA ALA A 59 17.84 12.89 5.15
C ALA A 59 17.57 12.04 3.89
N VAL A 60 17.45 10.73 4.08
CA VAL A 60 17.02 9.78 3.04
C VAL A 60 15.54 9.53 3.21
N VAL A 61 14.75 9.94 2.22
CA VAL A 61 13.32 9.72 2.15
C VAL A 61 13.05 8.55 1.22
N VAL A 62 12.52 7.46 1.75
CA VAL A 62 12.11 6.28 0.99
C VAL A 62 10.60 6.30 0.83
N THR A 63 10.14 6.45 -0.41
CA THR A 63 8.73 6.39 -0.76
C THR A 63 8.38 4.99 -1.26
N LEU A 64 7.42 4.35 -0.60
CA LEU A 64 6.89 3.04 -0.96
C LEU A 64 5.48 3.19 -1.56
N SER A 65 5.31 2.66 -2.76
CA SER A 65 4.08 2.72 -3.55
C SER A 65 3.63 1.31 -3.96
N GLY A 66 2.32 1.13 -4.18
CA GLY A 66 1.76 -0.18 -4.57
C GLY A 66 1.82 -1.25 -3.47
N LEU A 67 1.85 -0.86 -2.20
CA LEU A 67 1.92 -1.79 -1.08
C LEU A 67 0.62 -2.61 -0.94
N LYS A 68 0.76 -3.89 -0.63
CA LYS A 68 -0.31 -4.83 -0.33
C LYS A 68 -0.38 -5.11 1.17
N ALA A 69 -1.50 -5.66 1.65
CA ALA A 69 -1.67 -6.05 3.05
C ALA A 69 -0.57 -7.02 3.53
N THR A 70 -0.12 -7.90 2.62
CA THR A 70 0.99 -8.84 2.81
C THR A 70 2.34 -8.16 2.99
N HIS A 71 2.46 -6.84 2.79
CA HIS A 71 3.65 -6.04 3.04
C HIS A 71 3.67 -5.43 4.44
N THR A 72 2.70 -5.76 5.30
CA THR A 72 2.73 -5.36 6.71
C THR A 72 3.89 -6.01 7.43
N ASP A 73 4.84 -5.20 7.90
CA ASP A 73 6.04 -5.69 8.58
C ASP A 73 6.82 -4.53 9.23
N ILE A 74 7.91 -4.86 9.92
CA ILE A 74 8.89 -3.89 10.39
C ILE A 74 9.89 -3.61 9.27
N TYR A 75 10.08 -2.32 8.98
CA TYR A 75 11.04 -1.83 8.01
C TYR A 75 12.18 -1.10 8.70
N ARG A 76 13.42 -1.35 8.29
CA ARG A 76 14.64 -0.71 8.81
C ARG A 76 15.47 -0.12 7.70
N CYS A 77 15.95 1.09 7.88
CA CYS A 77 16.99 1.63 7.01
C CYS A 77 18.36 1.16 7.49
N ALA A 78 19.15 0.63 6.56
CA ALA A 78 20.55 0.33 6.74
C ALA A 78 21.36 1.24 5.82
N ILE A 79 22.36 1.90 6.37
CA ILE A 79 23.25 2.82 5.67
C ILE A 79 24.67 2.33 5.87
N GLN A 80 25.42 2.25 4.78
CA GLN A 80 26.83 1.93 4.77
C GLN A 80 27.58 3.14 4.23
N VAL A 81 28.47 3.72 5.02
CA VAL A 81 29.31 4.85 4.62
C VAL A 81 30.67 4.28 4.23
N PHE A 82 31.06 4.47 2.98
CA PHE A 82 32.36 4.04 2.46
C PHE A 82 33.39 5.16 2.52
N TYR A 83 32.96 6.39 2.25
CA TYR A 83 33.83 7.56 2.26
C TYR A 83 33.18 8.75 2.99
N PRO A 84 33.95 9.48 3.82
CA PRO A 84 35.36 9.26 4.16
C PRO A 84 35.53 8.06 5.11
N PRO A 85 36.64 7.30 5.02
CA PRO A 85 36.95 6.23 5.96
C PRO A 85 36.97 6.72 7.42
N PRO A 86 36.66 5.86 8.40
CA PRO A 86 36.49 4.41 8.31
C PRO A 86 35.11 3.98 7.77
N TYR A 87 35.03 2.75 7.26
CA TYR A 87 33.76 2.14 6.90
C TYR A 87 32.84 2.07 8.13
N GLN A 88 31.62 2.59 7.98
CA GLN A 88 30.62 2.59 9.04
C GLN A 88 29.32 2.00 8.54
N GLN A 89 28.69 1.17 9.36
CA GLN A 89 27.37 0.61 9.08
C GLN A 89 26.40 1.03 10.18
N LEU A 90 25.34 1.74 9.79
CA LEU A 90 24.30 2.22 10.68
C LEU A 90 22.98 1.54 10.30
N THR A 91 22.29 0.97 11.27
CA THR A 91 20.95 0.39 11.07
C THR A 91 20.00 1.04 12.06
N GLY A 92 18.88 1.57 11.55
CA GLY A 92 17.84 2.15 12.40
C GLY A 92 17.05 1.08 13.16
N ASN A 93 16.42 1.47 14.27
CA ASN A 93 15.57 0.58 15.07
C ASN A 93 14.40 0.00 14.27
N GLY A 94 13.91 0.76 13.30
CA GLY A 94 12.83 0.40 12.39
C GLY A 94 11.48 0.96 12.78
N THR A 95 10.54 0.81 11.85
CA THR A 95 9.15 1.24 11.98
C THR A 95 8.24 0.11 11.52
N LEU A 96 7.19 -0.15 12.28
CA LEU A 96 6.10 -1.04 11.85
C LEU A 96 5.25 -0.32 10.82
N LEU A 97 5.26 -0.83 9.59
CA LEU A 97 4.37 -0.37 8.53
C LEU A 97 3.16 -1.29 8.48
N HIS A 98 1.99 -0.78 8.88
CA HIS A 98 0.74 -1.52 8.77
C HIS A 98 -0.01 -1.10 7.50
N VAL A 99 -0.12 -2.02 6.54
CA VAL A 99 -0.86 -1.80 5.29
C VAL A 99 -2.23 -2.43 5.44
N LEU A 100 -3.27 -1.59 5.53
CA LEU A 100 -4.63 -2.09 5.60
C LEU A 100 -4.99 -2.75 4.27
N GLY A 101 -5.25 -4.06 4.32
CA GLY A 101 -5.95 -4.73 3.25
C GLY A 101 -7.40 -4.27 3.20
N ARG A 102 -7.98 -4.20 2.00
CA ARG A 102 -9.44 -4.28 1.90
C ARG A 102 -9.84 -5.63 2.48
N SER A 103 -10.43 -5.63 3.66
CA SER A 103 -11.04 -6.84 4.20
C SER A 103 -12.18 -7.26 3.26
N PRO A 104 -12.53 -8.55 3.17
CA PRO A 104 -13.74 -8.98 2.48
C PRO A 104 -15.01 -8.31 3.05
N GLN A 105 -14.99 -7.82 4.29
CA GLN A 105 -16.07 -7.00 4.86
C GLN A 105 -16.25 -5.65 4.16
N SER A 106 -15.18 -5.07 3.61
CA SER A 106 -15.27 -3.81 2.86
C SER A 106 -15.91 -3.99 1.48
N GLN A 107 -15.87 -5.20 0.91
CA GLN A 107 -16.62 -5.55 -0.31
C GLN A 107 -18.10 -5.78 -0.02
N LEU A 108 -18.42 -6.33 1.16
CA LEU A 108 -19.80 -6.49 1.61
C LEU A 108 -20.50 -5.13 1.70
N HIS A 109 -19.83 -4.09 2.23
CA HIS A 109 -20.43 -2.76 2.37
C HIS A 109 -20.77 -2.10 1.02
N LEU A 110 -19.96 -2.36 -0.02
CA LEU A 110 -20.23 -1.86 -1.38
C LEU A 110 -21.34 -2.65 -2.09
N LEU A 111 -21.51 -3.94 -1.74
CA LEU A 111 -22.69 -4.72 -2.13
C LEU A 111 -23.94 -4.26 -1.38
N THR A 112 -23.83 -3.92 -0.09
CA THR A 112 -24.94 -3.43 0.75
C THR A 112 -25.55 -2.13 0.22
N GLU A 113 -24.76 -1.22 -0.33
CA GLU A 113 -25.26 -0.01 -1.02
C GLU A 113 -26.00 -0.31 -2.34
N ARG A 114 -25.74 -1.46 -2.99
CA ARG A 114 -26.42 -1.91 -4.23
C ARG A 114 -27.64 -2.80 -3.96
N LEU A 115 -27.77 -3.38 -2.77
CA LEU A 115 -28.93 -4.18 -2.36
C LEU A 115 -30.28 -3.43 -2.37
N PRO A 116 -30.42 -2.13 -1.99
CA PRO A 116 -31.72 -1.48 -2.03
C PRO A 116 -32.31 -1.43 -3.45
N PHE A 117 -31.46 -1.34 -4.48
CA PHE A 117 -31.91 -1.30 -5.88
C PHE A 117 -32.46 -2.65 -6.35
N ILE A 118 -31.82 -3.75 -5.94
CA ILE A 118 -32.27 -5.11 -6.25
C ILE A 118 -33.57 -5.41 -5.49
N SER A 119 -33.65 -5.02 -4.21
CA SER A 119 -34.84 -5.21 -3.38
C SER A 119 -36.07 -4.49 -3.94
N VAL A 120 -35.95 -3.21 -4.32
CA VAL A 120 -37.06 -2.43 -4.89
C VAL A 120 -37.54 -3.02 -6.22
N THR A 121 -36.61 -3.43 -7.09
CA THR A 121 -36.96 -4.01 -8.40
C THR A 121 -37.75 -5.32 -8.25
N VAL A 122 -37.34 -6.18 -7.31
CA VAL A 122 -38.03 -7.44 -7.02
C VAL A 122 -39.44 -7.18 -6.45
N VAL A 123 -39.58 -6.24 -5.52
CA VAL A 123 -40.88 -5.89 -4.94
C VAL A 123 -41.85 -5.34 -5.99
N VAL A 124 -41.39 -4.44 -6.87
CA VAL A 124 -42.21 -3.90 -7.97
C VAL A 124 -42.66 -5.00 -8.93
N LEU A 125 -41.77 -5.94 -9.27
CA LEU A 125 -42.09 -7.06 -10.15
C LEU A 125 -43.16 -7.97 -9.53
N VAL A 126 -43.04 -8.29 -8.24
CA VAL A 126 -44.02 -9.11 -7.51
C VAL A 126 -45.40 -8.43 -7.47
N ILE A 127 -45.44 -7.12 -7.17
CA ILE A 127 -46.69 -6.35 -7.17
C ILE A 127 -47.33 -6.35 -8.56
N ALA A 128 -46.56 -6.13 -9.62
CA ALA A 128 -47.07 -6.14 -10.99
C ALA A 128 -47.70 -7.49 -11.36
N VAL A 129 -47.04 -8.60 -11.01
CA VAL A 129 -47.55 -9.96 -11.24
C VAL A 129 -48.88 -10.18 -10.49
N ILE A 130 -48.96 -9.78 -9.22
CA ILE A 130 -50.19 -9.92 -8.43
C ILE A 130 -51.33 -9.12 -9.05
N CYS A 131 -51.09 -7.88 -9.47
CA CYS A 131 -52.11 -7.05 -10.13
C CYS A 131 -52.65 -7.69 -11.41
N VAL A 132 -51.78 -8.26 -12.25
CA VAL A 132 -52.20 -8.96 -13.47
C VAL A 132 -53.05 -10.18 -13.14
N LEU A 133 -52.67 -10.98 -12.14
CA LEU A 133 -53.45 -12.14 -11.73
C LEU A 133 -54.85 -11.74 -11.22
N ILE A 134 -54.96 -10.67 -10.44
CA ILE A 134 -56.25 -10.15 -9.98
C ILE A 134 -57.11 -9.73 -11.18
N ILE A 135 -56.56 -8.99 -12.14
CA ILE A 135 -57.29 -8.57 -13.35
C ILE A 135 -57.82 -9.80 -14.10
N ILE A 136 -56.99 -10.82 -14.31
CA ILE A 136 -57.40 -12.06 -14.98
C ILE A 136 -58.54 -12.75 -14.21
N ILE A 137 -58.43 -12.88 -12.89
CA ILE A 137 -59.46 -13.52 -12.06
C ILE A 137 -60.77 -12.72 -12.10
N THR A 138 -60.72 -11.40 -11.97
CA THR A 138 -61.93 -10.55 -12.06
C THR A 138 -62.59 -10.63 -13.42
N PHE A 139 -61.82 -10.77 -14.50
CA PHE A 139 -62.35 -10.92 -15.84
C PHE A 139 -62.96 -12.31 -16.08
N GLN A 140 -62.40 -13.36 -15.45
CA GLN A 140 -62.97 -14.71 -15.52
C GLN A 140 -64.19 -14.91 -14.62
N VAL A 141 -64.32 -14.16 -13.53
CA VAL A 141 -65.48 -14.23 -12.61
C VAL A 141 -66.61 -13.27 -13.02
N GLY A 142 -66.29 -12.18 -13.74
CA GLY A 142 -67.25 -11.20 -14.23
C GLY A 142 -67.82 -11.47 -15.63
N ALA A 143 -67.42 -12.59 -16.27
CA ALA A 143 -67.94 -13.09 -17.54
C ALA A 143 -68.80 -14.34 -17.31
#